data_AF-A0A1I7VXA9-F1
#
_entry.id   AF-A0A1I7VXA9-F1
#
_cell.length_a   1.000
_cell.length_b   1.000
_cell.length_c   1.000
_cell.angle_alpha   90.00
_cell.angle_beta   90.00
_cell.angle_gamma   90.00
#
_symmetry.space_group_name_H-M   'P 1'
#
loop_
_entity.id
_entity.type
_entity.pdbx_description
1 polymer ?
#
loop_
_entity_poly.entity_id
_entity_poly.type
_entity_poly.pdbx_seq_one_letter_code
_entity_poly.pdbx_strand_id
1 'polypeptide(L)'
;MTWNMMKFNEIIKISFLSRCSILANIRYTSVIHFERNVSSQTSPNETTRVRWRKRSWSVDPVVKDTFNDIIKGCRSFTAAETQRAVNQFNDLTTKAKVSDYMAVKMASVVTTHLGWKEGEKVLEMHYMSHGAGLRFAGEASVMDEQVEGAVRRIFDNINEDAYKIARQFYCRLIDLKFCKVKDCVFRIFIQGLLKK
;
A
#
# COMPACT_ATOMS: atom_id res chain seq x y z
N MET A 1 27.69 45.96 16.67
CA MET A 1 27.49 45.53 18.08
C MET A 1 26.00 45.68 18.35
N THR A 2 25.19 44.69 18.71
CA THR A 2 25.38 43.36 19.29
C THR A 2 24.12 42.55 18.94
N TRP A 3 24.28 41.32 18.43
CA TRP A 3 23.18 40.36 18.29
C TRP A 3 22.90 39.73 19.65
N ASN A 4 21.65 39.82 20.12
CA ASN A 4 21.20 39.08 21.28
C ASN A 4 20.54 37.77 20.86
N MET A 5 21.19 36.67 21.25
CA MET A 5 20.59 35.35 21.36
C MET A 5 19.58 35.32 22.51
N MET A 6 18.36 34.85 22.28
CA MET A 6 17.59 34.13 23.31
C MET A 6 16.69 33.04 22.70
N LYS A 7 17.21 31.81 22.82
CA LYS A 7 16.58 30.62 23.41
C LYS A 7 15.26 30.06 22.82
N PHE A 8 15.44 28.87 22.22
CA PHE A 8 14.50 27.76 22.10
C PHE A 8 13.87 27.36 23.45
N ASN A 9 12.54 27.33 23.52
CA ASN A 9 11.70 26.22 23.98
C ASN A 9 10.30 26.74 24.34
N GLU A 10 9.25 26.22 23.70
CA GLU A 10 8.11 25.61 24.41
C GLU A 10 7.09 25.00 23.43
N ILE A 11 7.18 23.67 23.31
CA ILE A 11 6.07 22.70 23.35
C ILE A 11 4.76 23.14 22.66
N ILE A 12 4.65 22.85 21.36
CA ILE A 12 3.35 22.80 20.68
C ILE A 12 2.64 21.50 21.10
N LYS A 13 1.77 21.60 22.12
CA LYS A 13 0.72 20.62 22.40
C LYS A 13 -0.31 20.66 21.27
N ILE A 14 -0.18 19.80 20.28
CA ILE A 14 -1.28 19.51 19.33
C ILE A 14 -2.11 18.37 19.88
N SER A 15 -3.27 18.70 20.43
CA SER A 15 -4.33 17.77 20.76
C SER A 15 -4.88 17.12 19.48
N PHE A 16 -4.56 15.86 19.22
CA PHE A 16 -5.27 15.04 18.23
C PHE A 16 -6.57 14.52 18.85
N LEU A 17 -7.65 15.27 18.63
CA LEU A 17 -9.02 14.81 18.85
C LEU A 17 -9.59 14.32 17.51
N SER A 18 -9.30 13.08 17.13
CA SER A 18 -10.07 12.37 16.10
C SER A 18 -11.14 11.52 16.79
N ARG A 19 -12.30 12.15 17.05
CA ARG A 19 -13.55 11.44 17.34
C ARG A 19 -14.06 10.80 16.05
N CYS A 20 -13.85 9.50 15.86
CA CYS A 20 -14.65 8.70 14.92
C CYS A 20 -15.76 8.00 15.70
N SER A 21 -16.92 8.64 15.77
CA SER A 21 -18.17 8.01 16.19
C SER A 21 -18.79 7.28 14.99
N ILE A 22 -18.70 5.96 14.94
CA ILE A 22 -19.53 5.14 14.07
C ILE A 22 -20.40 4.26 14.97
N LEU A 23 -21.59 4.78 15.29
CA LEU A 23 -22.70 4.00 15.80
C LEU A 23 -23.81 4.06 14.74
N ALA A 24 -24.00 2.96 14.02
CA ALA A 24 -25.32 2.52 13.55
C ALA A 24 -25.22 1.10 12.96
N ASN A 25 -25.64 0.13 13.78
CA ASN A 25 -26.62 -0.90 13.43
C ASN A 25 -26.53 -1.55 12.04
N ILE A 26 -25.97 -2.75 11.96
CA ILE A 26 -26.48 -3.79 11.07
C ILE A 26 -26.55 -5.10 11.87
N ARG A 27 -27.77 -5.47 12.26
CA ARG A 27 -28.10 -6.82 12.69
C ARG A 27 -27.93 -7.72 11.47
N TYR A 28 -26.95 -8.60 11.49
CA TYR A 28 -26.94 -9.76 10.62
C TYR A 28 -26.72 -11.00 11.49
N THR A 29 -27.84 -11.64 11.82
CA THR A 29 -27.87 -13.00 12.36
C THR A 29 -27.47 -13.95 11.25
N SER A 30 -26.27 -14.53 11.34
CA SER A 30 -25.96 -15.80 10.69
C SER A 30 -25.68 -16.83 11.78
N VAL A 31 -26.70 -17.67 12.02
CA VAL A 31 -26.59 -18.90 12.79
C VAL A 31 -25.60 -19.80 12.06
N ILE A 32 -24.40 -19.95 12.59
CA ILE A 32 -23.48 -21.01 12.19
C ILE A 32 -23.77 -22.18 13.12
N HIS A 33 -24.50 -23.18 12.62
CA HIS A 33 -24.62 -24.48 13.28
C HIS A 33 -23.22 -25.10 13.34
N PHE A 34 -22.62 -25.07 14.53
CA PHE A 34 -21.45 -25.88 14.85
C PHE A 34 -21.98 -27.16 15.51
N GLU A 35 -22.17 -28.22 14.72
CA GLU A 35 -22.39 -29.56 15.28
C GLU A 35 -21.15 -29.96 16.07
N ARG A 36 -21.28 -29.94 17.40
CA ARG A 36 -20.25 -30.34 18.34
C ARG A 36 -20.40 -31.84 18.57
N ASN A 37 -19.67 -32.65 17.82
CA ASN A 37 -19.47 -34.04 18.21
C ASN A 37 -18.62 -34.09 19.48
N VAL A 38 -19.25 -34.50 20.57
CA VAL A 38 -18.62 -34.78 21.85
C VAL A 38 -18.14 -36.23 21.81
N SER A 39 -16.83 -36.41 21.69
CA SER A 39 -16.18 -37.57 22.27
C SER A 39 -14.86 -37.13 22.92
N SER A 40 -14.86 -37.28 24.23
CA SER A 40 -13.76 -37.00 25.15
C SER A 40 -12.67 -38.04 25.02
N GLN A 41 -11.40 -37.63 24.86
CA GLN A 41 -10.27 -38.14 25.65
C GLN A 41 -9.16 -37.07 25.70
N THR A 42 -8.64 -36.88 26.91
CA THR A 42 -7.62 -35.91 27.32
C THR A 42 -6.21 -36.28 26.86
N SER A 43 -5.45 -35.31 26.38
CA SER A 43 -3.98 -35.29 26.48
C SER A 43 -3.49 -33.84 26.63
N PRO A 44 -2.60 -33.51 27.60
CA PRO A 44 -2.15 -32.15 27.84
C PRO A 44 -0.92 -31.81 26.99
N ASN A 45 -0.82 -30.53 26.60
CA ASN A 45 0.28 -29.88 25.87
C ASN A 45 0.32 -30.04 24.35
N GLU A 46 -0.64 -29.43 23.65
CA GLU A 46 -0.37 -28.84 22.34
C GLU A 46 -0.48 -27.33 22.44
N THR A 47 0.66 -26.65 22.65
CA THR A 47 0.79 -25.26 22.21
C THR A 47 0.37 -25.22 20.75
N THR A 48 -0.77 -24.60 20.47
CA THR A 48 -1.28 -24.42 19.11
C THR A 48 -0.29 -23.53 18.36
N ARG A 49 0.74 -24.15 17.77
CA ARG A 49 1.65 -23.45 16.86
C ARG A 49 0.82 -23.07 15.66
N VAL A 50 0.41 -21.80 15.62
CA VAL A 50 -0.18 -21.19 14.43
C VAL A 50 0.86 -21.30 13.32
N ARG A 51 0.76 -22.36 12.52
CA ARG A 51 1.59 -22.56 11.35
C ARG A 51 1.12 -21.50 10.36
N TRP A 52 1.83 -20.38 10.29
CA TRP A 52 1.70 -19.43 9.21
C TRP A 52 1.95 -20.20 7.91
N ARG A 53 0.88 -20.64 7.25
CA ARG A 53 1.00 -21.16 5.88
C ARG A 53 1.49 -19.97 5.08
N LYS A 54 2.77 -20.00 4.70
CA LYS A 54 3.29 -19.21 3.57
C LYS A 54 2.39 -19.57 2.40
N ARG A 55 1.36 -18.77 2.13
CA ARG A 55 0.59 -18.90 0.90
C ARG A 55 1.53 -18.47 -0.21
N SER A 56 2.14 -19.46 -0.86
CA SER A 56 2.82 -19.30 -2.13
C SER A 56 1.75 -18.92 -3.16
N TRP A 57 1.41 -17.65 -3.23
CA TRP A 57 0.57 -17.12 -4.29
C TRP A 57 1.47 -16.95 -5.52
N SER A 58 1.60 -18.00 -6.32
CA SER A 58 2.23 -17.90 -7.64
C SER A 58 1.32 -17.04 -8.52
N VAL A 59 1.78 -15.85 -8.89
CA VAL A 59 1.12 -15.05 -9.92
C VAL A 59 1.22 -15.83 -11.22
N ASP A 60 0.12 -15.89 -11.98
CA ASP A 60 0.10 -16.48 -13.31
C ASP A 60 1.24 -15.86 -14.15
N PRO A 61 2.18 -16.66 -14.69
CA PRO A 61 3.28 -16.18 -15.51
C PRO A 61 2.80 -15.28 -16.66
N VAL A 62 1.67 -15.61 -17.30
CA VAL A 62 1.12 -14.84 -18.42
C VAL A 62 0.71 -13.44 -17.97
N VAL A 63 0.06 -13.34 -16.81
CA VAL A 63 -0.34 -12.05 -16.21
C VAL A 63 0.89 -11.23 -15.83
N LYS A 64 1.91 -11.90 -15.28
CA LYS A 64 3.17 -11.26 -14.90
C LYS A 64 3.93 -10.71 -16.11
N ASP A 65 4.03 -11.48 -17.18
CA ASP A 65 4.75 -11.08 -18.39
C ASP A 65 4.00 -9.98 -19.14
N THR A 66 2.68 -10.11 -19.28
CA THR A 66 1.82 -9.05 -19.85
C THR A 66 1.98 -7.75 -19.06
N PHE A 67 1.96 -7.83 -17.73
CA PHE A 67 2.19 -6.65 -16.89
C PHE A 67 3.59 -6.06 -17.13
N ASN A 68 4.64 -6.90 -17.17
CA ASN A 68 6.01 -6.42 -17.40
C ASN A 68 6.16 -5.72 -18.76
N ASP A 69 5.44 -6.17 -19.79
CA ASP A 69 5.42 -5.51 -21.09
C ASP A 69 4.73 -4.14 -21.01
N ILE A 70 3.61 -4.03 -20.29
CA ILE A 70 2.90 -2.75 -20.07
C ILE A 70 3.81 -1.69 -19.42
N ILE A 71 4.60 -2.09 -18.43
CA ILE A 71 5.49 -1.18 -17.68
C ILE A 71 6.93 -1.15 -18.22
N LYS A 72 7.19 -1.77 -19.37
CA LYS A 72 8.52 -1.79 -19.98
C LYS A 72 8.94 -0.37 -20.36
N GLY A 73 10.10 0.07 -19.89
CA GLY A 73 10.58 1.43 -20.14
C GLY A 73 9.86 2.52 -19.35
N CYS A 74 9.07 2.17 -18.32
CA CYS A 74 8.28 3.13 -17.53
C CYS A 74 9.04 4.29 -16.87
N ARG A 75 10.38 4.30 -16.89
CA ARG A 75 11.19 5.44 -16.41
C ARG A 75 11.15 6.63 -17.36
N SER A 76 10.96 6.40 -18.65
CA SER A 76 11.02 7.41 -19.71
C SER A 76 9.67 7.60 -20.41
N PHE A 77 8.57 7.20 -19.78
CA PHE A 77 7.25 7.40 -20.36
C PHE A 77 6.91 8.88 -20.47
N THR A 78 6.27 9.22 -21.57
CA THR A 78 5.48 10.44 -21.72
C THR A 78 4.13 10.28 -21.01
N ALA A 79 3.42 11.40 -20.83
CA ALA A 79 2.04 11.37 -20.32
C ALA A 79 1.12 10.48 -21.18
N ALA A 80 1.24 10.56 -22.51
CA ALA A 80 0.43 9.77 -23.44
C ALA A 80 0.75 8.26 -23.35
N GLU A 81 2.04 7.89 -23.22
CA GLU A 81 2.44 6.50 -22.99
C GLU A 81 1.94 5.97 -21.66
N THR A 82 2.01 6.80 -20.62
CA THR A 82 1.49 6.44 -19.29
C THR A 82 -0.01 6.19 -19.35
N GLN A 83 -0.78 7.03 -20.05
CA GLN A 83 -2.22 6.81 -20.21
C GLN A 83 -2.53 5.53 -20.99
N ARG A 84 -1.75 5.22 -22.04
CA ARG A 84 -1.88 3.94 -22.76
C ARG A 84 -1.61 2.75 -21.84
N ALA A 85 -0.56 2.82 -21.03
CA ALA A 85 -0.24 1.78 -20.06
C ALA A 85 -1.35 1.61 -19.01
N VAL A 86 -1.97 2.70 -18.55
CA VAL A 86 -3.15 2.64 -17.65
C VAL A 86 -4.31 1.89 -18.30
N ASN A 87 -4.61 2.19 -19.57
CA ASN A 87 -5.70 1.52 -20.28
C ASN A 87 -5.41 0.02 -20.43
N GLN A 88 -4.19 -0.34 -20.83
CA GLN A 88 -3.77 -1.75 -20.93
C GLN A 88 -3.79 -2.47 -19.57
N PHE A 89 -3.40 -1.79 -18.50
CA PHE A 89 -3.47 -2.34 -17.15
C PHE A 89 -4.92 -2.58 -16.72
N ASN A 90 -5.82 -1.63 -16.97
CA ASN A 90 -7.24 -1.79 -16.69
C ASN A 90 -7.83 -2.98 -17.47
N ASP A 91 -7.50 -3.12 -18.75
CA ASP A 91 -7.89 -4.29 -19.56
C ASP A 91 -7.34 -5.60 -19.01
N LEU A 92 -6.12 -5.60 -18.45
CA LEU A 92 -5.57 -6.77 -17.77
C LEU A 92 -6.36 -7.11 -16.50
N THR A 93 -6.75 -6.09 -15.71
CA THR A 93 -7.50 -6.30 -14.45
C THR A 93 -8.91 -6.85 -14.66
N THR A 94 -9.53 -6.60 -15.83
CA THR A 94 -10.85 -7.18 -16.16
C THR A 94 -10.75 -8.64 -16.60
N LYS A 95 -9.62 -9.04 -17.16
CA LYS A 95 -9.38 -10.39 -17.70
C LYS A 95 -8.75 -11.34 -16.69
N ALA A 96 -7.98 -10.82 -15.73
CA ALA A 96 -7.21 -11.63 -14.80
C ALA A 96 -7.05 -10.97 -13.42
N LYS A 97 -6.80 -11.81 -12.42
CA LYS A 97 -6.49 -11.36 -11.07
C LYS A 97 -5.06 -10.81 -11.01
N VAL A 98 -4.94 -9.49 -10.96
CA VAL A 98 -3.67 -8.81 -10.71
C VAL A 98 -3.29 -8.83 -9.23
N SER A 99 -2.00 -8.90 -8.95
CA SER A 99 -1.47 -8.87 -7.59
C SER A 99 -1.35 -7.43 -7.06
N ASP A 100 -1.34 -7.28 -5.74
CA ASP A 100 -1.18 -5.97 -5.09
C ASP A 100 0.10 -5.24 -5.51
N TYR A 101 1.19 -5.98 -5.69
CA TYR A 101 2.46 -5.40 -6.12
C TYR A 101 2.35 -4.75 -7.51
N MET A 102 1.57 -5.35 -8.42
CA MET A 102 1.38 -4.81 -9.77
C MET A 102 0.61 -3.50 -9.71
N ALA A 103 -0.45 -3.43 -8.90
CA ALA A 103 -1.21 -2.20 -8.66
C ALA A 103 -0.33 -1.10 -8.03
N VAL A 104 0.47 -1.44 -7.00
CA VAL A 104 1.40 -0.49 -6.37
C VAL A 104 2.45 0.02 -7.36
N LYS A 105 3.03 -0.87 -8.17
CA LYS A 105 4.02 -0.48 -9.17
C LYS A 105 3.39 0.40 -10.25
N MET A 106 2.21 0.05 -10.75
CA MET A 106 1.49 0.85 -11.74
C MET A 106 1.14 2.23 -11.19
N ALA A 107 0.58 2.29 -9.98
CA ALA A 107 0.28 3.56 -9.30
C ALA A 107 1.52 4.44 -9.13
N SER A 108 2.69 3.86 -8.82
CA SER A 108 3.93 4.63 -8.72
C SER A 108 4.36 5.24 -10.05
N VAL A 109 4.20 4.50 -11.16
CA VAL A 109 4.50 4.99 -12.52
C VAL A 109 3.55 6.12 -12.89
N VAL A 110 2.25 5.93 -12.66
CA VAL A 110 1.22 6.94 -12.93
C VAL A 110 1.44 8.20 -12.10
N THR A 111 1.80 8.05 -10.82
CA THR A 111 2.12 9.18 -9.95
C THR A 111 3.27 10.01 -10.50
N THR A 112 4.33 9.37 -11.00
CA THR A 112 5.50 10.04 -11.56
C THR A 112 5.16 10.85 -12.82
N HIS A 113 4.34 10.31 -13.72
CA HIS A 113 4.16 10.91 -15.06
C HIS A 113 2.86 11.70 -15.25
N LEU A 114 1.82 11.38 -14.48
CA LEU A 114 0.49 12.01 -14.56
C LEU A 114 0.09 12.71 -13.25
N GLY A 115 0.90 12.58 -12.20
CA GLY A 115 0.70 13.21 -10.91
C GLY A 115 -0.06 12.34 -9.90
N TRP A 116 -0.01 12.78 -8.64
CA TRP A 116 -0.53 12.04 -7.48
C TRP A 116 -1.97 11.57 -7.63
N LYS A 117 -2.85 12.43 -8.15
CA LYS A 117 -4.29 12.13 -8.22
C LYS A 117 -4.61 10.98 -9.16
N GLU A 118 -3.88 10.82 -10.26
CA GLU A 118 -4.07 9.68 -11.15
C GLU A 118 -3.50 8.40 -10.53
N GLY A 119 -2.38 8.48 -9.81
CA GLY A 119 -1.82 7.33 -9.10
C GLY A 119 -2.71 6.83 -7.96
N GLU A 120 -3.32 7.75 -7.21
CA GLU A 120 -4.28 7.45 -6.14
C GLU A 120 -5.49 6.67 -6.66
N LYS A 121 -6.05 7.05 -7.83
CA LYS A 121 -7.15 6.32 -8.46
C LYS A 121 -6.81 4.86 -8.74
N VAL A 122 -5.60 4.57 -9.22
CA VAL A 122 -5.17 3.18 -9.49
C VAL A 122 -5.19 2.35 -8.21
N LEU A 123 -4.70 2.91 -7.09
CA LEU A 123 -4.71 2.24 -5.79
C LEU A 123 -6.13 2.02 -5.28
N GLU A 124 -7.00 3.03 -5.38
CA GLU A 124 -8.38 2.96 -4.91
C GLU A 124 -9.21 1.95 -5.71
N MET A 125 -9.11 1.97 -7.04
CA MET A 125 -9.82 1.02 -7.90
C MET A 125 -9.42 -0.42 -7.57
N HIS A 126 -8.11 -0.68 -7.40
CA HIS A 126 -7.63 -2.01 -7.02
C HIS A 126 -8.03 -2.39 -5.59
N TYR A 127 -8.03 -1.44 -4.66
CA TYR A 127 -8.49 -1.65 -3.29
C TYR A 127 -9.96 -2.08 -3.25
N MET A 128 -10.83 -1.37 -3.98
CA MET A 128 -12.27 -1.65 -4.03
C MET A 128 -12.58 -3.00 -4.68
N SER A 129 -11.87 -3.38 -5.74
CA SER A 129 -12.08 -4.66 -6.42
C SER A 129 -11.58 -5.88 -5.62
N HIS A 130 -10.67 -5.68 -4.66
CA HIS A 130 -10.03 -6.75 -3.89
C HIS A 130 -10.46 -6.80 -2.41
N GLY A 131 -11.72 -6.42 -2.12
CA GLY A 131 -12.35 -6.61 -0.82
C GLY A 131 -12.32 -5.41 0.14
N ALA A 132 -11.78 -4.27 -0.31
CA ALA A 132 -11.84 -2.98 0.39
C ALA A 132 -11.59 -3.09 1.91
N GLY A 133 -12.55 -2.63 2.73
CA GLY A 133 -12.44 -2.56 4.19
C GLY A 133 -12.18 -3.92 4.86
N LEU A 134 -12.52 -5.03 4.21
CA LEU A 134 -12.31 -6.39 4.73
C LEU A 134 -10.86 -6.87 4.58
N ARG A 135 -10.01 -6.13 3.87
CA ARG A 135 -8.59 -6.47 3.71
C ARG A 135 -7.87 -6.38 5.05
N PHE A 136 -6.90 -7.27 5.26
CA PHE A 136 -5.94 -7.17 6.35
C PHE A 136 -4.56 -6.80 5.80
N ALA A 137 -3.92 -5.77 6.35
CA ALA A 137 -2.60 -5.31 5.89
C ALA A 137 -1.48 -6.36 6.03
N GLY A 138 -1.68 -7.38 6.87
CA GLY A 138 -0.78 -8.54 6.99
C GLY A 138 -0.97 -9.61 5.92
N GLU A 139 -2.04 -9.54 5.14
CA GLU A 139 -2.33 -10.46 4.03
C GLU A 139 -1.94 -9.89 2.67
N ALA A 140 -1.64 -8.59 2.60
CA ALA A 140 -1.18 -7.94 1.38
C ALA A 140 0.18 -8.49 0.93
N SER A 141 0.30 -8.80 -0.35
CA SER A 141 1.45 -9.53 -0.91
C SER A 141 2.64 -8.63 -1.26
N VAL A 142 2.64 -7.37 -0.82
CA VAL A 142 3.66 -6.39 -1.23
C VAL A 142 4.87 -6.48 -0.31
N MET A 143 5.99 -6.88 -0.89
CA MET A 143 7.27 -7.02 -0.21
C MET A 143 7.92 -5.65 0.02
N ASP A 144 8.80 -5.55 1.00
CA ASP A 144 9.49 -4.32 1.41
C ASP A 144 10.20 -3.67 0.23
N GLU A 145 10.89 -4.46 -0.60
CA GLU A 145 11.64 -4.00 -1.77
C GLU A 145 10.72 -3.43 -2.85
N GLN A 146 9.50 -3.96 -2.95
CA GLN A 146 8.50 -3.49 -3.92
C GLN A 146 7.91 -2.14 -3.48
N VAL A 147 7.64 -1.97 -2.18
CA VAL A 147 7.23 -0.68 -1.62
C VAL A 147 8.35 0.34 -1.75
N GLU A 148 9.58 -0.04 -1.38
CA GLU A 148 10.77 0.80 -1.46
C GLU A 148 11.02 1.28 -2.89
N GLY A 149 10.96 0.36 -3.87
CA GLY A 149 11.10 0.68 -5.28
C GLY A 149 9.99 1.58 -5.84
N ALA A 150 8.76 1.45 -5.34
CA ALA A 150 7.66 2.33 -5.71
C ALA A 150 7.85 3.76 -5.16
N VAL A 151 8.23 3.89 -3.89
CA VAL A 151 8.51 5.18 -3.25
C VAL A 151 9.71 5.87 -3.91
N ARG A 152 10.82 5.15 -4.14
CA ARG A 152 11.99 5.71 -4.84
C ARG A 152 11.66 6.20 -6.24
N ARG A 153 10.82 5.49 -7.00
CA ARG A 153 10.41 5.94 -8.33
C ARG A 153 9.79 7.34 -8.31
N ILE A 154 8.97 7.62 -7.31
CA ILE A 154 8.35 8.94 -7.15
C ILE A 154 9.41 9.95 -6.68
N PHE A 155 10.22 9.55 -5.69
CA PHE A 155 11.21 10.42 -5.07
C PHE A 155 12.31 10.87 -6.04
N ASP A 156 12.76 9.98 -6.92
CA ASP A 156 13.92 10.19 -7.79
C ASP A 156 13.56 10.87 -9.14
N ASN A 157 12.29 10.82 -9.57
CA ASN A 157 11.88 11.26 -10.90
C ASN A 157 10.95 12.49 -10.91
N ILE A 158 10.50 12.94 -9.74
CA ILE A 158 9.72 14.17 -9.61
C ILE A 158 10.68 15.30 -9.19
N ASN A 159 10.63 16.44 -9.88
CA ASN A 159 11.51 17.56 -9.58
C ASN A 159 10.99 18.41 -8.39
N GLU A 160 9.70 18.74 -8.38
CA GLU A 160 9.07 19.58 -7.35
C GLU A 160 8.14 18.75 -6.47
N ASP A 161 8.13 19.02 -5.16
CA ASP A 161 7.26 18.32 -4.20
C ASP A 161 7.42 16.80 -4.11
N ALA A 162 8.48 16.21 -4.69
CA ALA A 162 8.73 14.76 -4.70
C ALA A 162 8.64 14.13 -3.31
N TYR A 163 9.20 14.79 -2.29
CA TYR A 163 9.09 14.36 -0.90
C TYR A 163 7.64 14.28 -0.43
N LYS A 164 6.85 15.33 -0.69
CA LYS A 164 5.45 15.44 -0.28
C LYS A 164 4.59 14.40 -0.98
N ILE A 165 4.78 14.24 -2.30
CA ILE A 165 4.05 13.27 -3.11
C ILE A 165 4.41 11.83 -2.71
N ALA A 166 5.70 11.52 -2.55
CA ALA A 166 6.14 10.20 -2.10
C ALA A 166 5.60 9.86 -0.70
N ARG A 167 5.57 10.85 0.21
CA ARG A 167 4.95 10.69 1.54
C ARG A 167 3.45 10.43 1.44
N GLN A 168 2.73 11.21 0.62
CA GLN A 168 1.29 10.99 0.37
C GLN A 168 1.04 9.58 -0.19
N PHE A 169 1.82 9.18 -1.19
CA PHE A 169 1.78 7.84 -1.76
C PHE A 169 1.97 6.76 -0.70
N TYR A 170 3.02 6.88 0.12
CA TYR A 170 3.31 5.88 1.15
C TYR A 170 2.23 5.81 2.23
N CYS A 171 1.74 6.95 2.73
CA CYS A 171 0.63 6.99 3.67
C CYS A 171 -0.61 6.30 3.08
N ARG A 172 -0.91 6.55 1.81
CA ARG A 172 -2.06 5.93 1.13
C ARG A 172 -1.93 4.41 1.00
N LEU A 173 -0.71 3.90 0.79
CA LEU A 173 -0.48 2.45 0.81
C LEU A 173 -0.84 1.81 2.16
N ILE A 174 -0.57 2.51 3.27
CA ILE A 174 -0.92 2.06 4.62
C ILE A 174 -2.44 2.13 4.82
N ASP A 175 -3.07 3.26 4.47
CA ASP A 175 -4.51 3.47 4.63
C ASP A 175 -5.34 2.44 3.85
N LEU A 176 -4.89 2.11 2.64
CA LEU A 176 -5.51 1.10 1.78
C LEU A 176 -4.99 -0.32 2.04
N LYS A 177 -4.20 -0.50 3.12
CA LYS A 177 -3.74 -1.80 3.61
C LYS A 177 -2.91 -2.60 2.60
N PHE A 178 -2.22 -1.93 1.68
CA PHE A 178 -1.27 -2.55 0.75
C PHE A 178 0.04 -2.96 1.45
N CYS A 179 0.40 -2.28 2.53
CA CYS A 179 1.52 -2.66 3.37
C CYS A 179 1.32 -2.18 4.81
N LYS A 180 2.11 -2.75 5.72
CA LYS A 180 2.33 -2.18 7.06
C LYS A 180 3.42 -1.11 6.97
N VAL A 181 3.60 -0.36 8.07
CA VAL A 181 4.76 0.51 8.26
C VAL A 181 6.06 -0.29 8.03
N LYS A 182 7.00 0.29 7.28
CA LYS A 182 8.26 -0.32 6.83
C LYS A 182 9.43 0.62 7.13
N ASP A 183 10.43 0.10 7.83
CA ASP A 183 11.63 0.86 8.18
C ASP A 183 12.46 1.29 6.96
N CYS A 184 12.49 0.47 5.91
CA CYS A 184 13.22 0.78 4.67
C CYS A 184 12.71 2.08 4.02
N VAL A 185 11.40 2.33 4.10
CA VAL A 185 10.79 3.54 3.55
C VAL A 185 11.11 4.77 4.40
N PHE A 186 11.13 4.63 5.73
CA PHE A 186 11.56 5.73 6.60
C PHE A 186 13.00 6.17 6.34
N ARG A 187 13.90 5.21 6.05
CA ARG A 187 15.28 5.55 5.67
C ARG A 187 15.33 6.44 4.43
N ILE A 188 14.48 6.19 3.43
CA ILE A 188 14.38 7.06 2.24
C ILE A 188 13.99 8.48 2.64
N PHE A 189 12.93 8.63 3.45
CA PHE A 189 12.46 9.95 3.85
C PHE A 189 13.47 10.70 4.72
N ILE A 190 14.12 10.02 5.68
CA ILE A 190 15.16 10.63 6.53
C ILE A 190 16.35 11.07 5.67
N GLN A 191 16.84 10.20 4.77
CA GLN A 191 17.92 10.56 3.85
C GLN A 191 17.55 11.74 2.96
N GLY A 192 16.30 11.80 2.51
CA GLY A 192 15.77 12.92 1.73
C GLY A 192 15.72 14.24 2.52
N LEU A 193 15.43 14.18 3.83
CA LEU A 193 15.46 15.36 4.71
C LEU A 193 16.89 15.83 4.98
N LEU A 194 17.84 14.91 5.17
CA LEU A 194 19.25 15.24 5.45
C LEU A 194 20.00 15.84 4.25
N LYS A 195 19.49 15.63 3.04
CA LYS A 195 20.08 16.17 1.80
C LYS A 195 19.55 17.58 1.44
N LYS A 196 18.56 18.08 2.15
CA LYS A 196 18.01 19.44 2.01
C LYS A 196 18.63 20.35 3.06
#